data_AF-A0A4Q7P0Z6-F1
#
_entry.id   AF-A0A4Q7P0Z6-F1
#
_cell.length_a   1.000
_cell.length_b   1.000
_cell.length_c   1.000
_cell.angle_alpha   90.00
_cell.angle_beta   90.00
_cell.angle_gamma   90.00
#
_symmetry.space_group_name_H-M   'P 1'
#
loop_
_entity.id
_entity.type
_entity.pdbx_description
1 polymer ?
#
loop_
_entity_poly.entity_id
_entity_poly.type
_entity_poly.pdbx_seq_one_letter_code
_entity_poly.pdbx_strand_id
1 'polypeptide(L)'
;MKNILYIALAVLTITGVTSCSNDDDAAPMNETVDFSGTFVQEDQMGRAGINTVLSGSASIKNDFNTTIPSEMTETFQPLFLDQAVALHAAFGAEYETNILGLDATTLTTILATDVLQVAPDAPTTYFDGTNILTGRNLTDDVIDVSLILLFGGQNGDRFNGQDTNGDGEPDLPVLVTDGVSNAGETPMAIFPYLEVPHN
;
A
#
# COMPACT_ATOMS: atom_id res chain seq x y z
N MET A 1 35.68 30.14 56.31
CA MET A 1 34.78 29.02 56.69
C MET A 1 33.49 28.97 55.87
N LYS A 2 32.86 30.10 55.47
CA LYS A 2 31.67 30.08 54.60
C LYS A 2 31.93 29.56 53.18
N ASN A 3 33.05 29.92 52.55
CA ASN A 3 33.33 29.54 51.16
C ASN A 3 33.64 28.05 50.97
N ILE A 4 34.16 27.38 52.01
CA ILE A 4 34.37 25.92 52.02
C ILE A 4 33.04 25.17 52.17
N LEU A 5 32.09 25.74 52.90
CA LEU A 5 30.74 25.17 53.06
C LEU A 5 29.95 25.19 51.74
N TYR A 6 30.08 26.26 50.94
CA TYR A 6 29.40 26.36 49.65
C TYR A 6 30.03 25.46 48.57
N ILE A 7 31.35 25.23 48.62
CA ILE A 7 32.03 24.28 47.72
C ILE A 7 31.65 22.83 48.07
N ALA A 8 31.54 22.50 49.37
CA ALA A 8 31.10 21.19 49.80
C ALA A 8 29.63 20.88 49.41
N LEU A 9 28.77 21.90 49.44
CA LEU A 9 27.36 21.76 49.05
C LEU A 9 27.19 21.61 47.52
N ALA A 10 28.01 22.31 46.72
CA ALA A 10 27.98 22.23 45.26
C ALA A 10 28.53 20.89 44.72
N VAL A 11 29.53 20.30 45.37
CA VAL A 11 30.08 18.99 45.00
C VAL A 11 29.10 17.86 45.36
N LEU A 12 28.38 17.97 46.48
CA LEU A 12 27.38 16.98 46.89
C LEU A 12 26.15 16.95 45.96
N THR A 13 25.78 18.08 45.36
CA THR A 13 24.69 18.16 44.37
C THR A 13 25.06 17.61 42.99
N ILE A 14 26.35 17.59 42.62
CA ILE A 14 26.81 17.04 41.34
C ILE A 14 26.96 15.52 41.40
N THR A 15 27.23 14.95 42.58
CA THR A 15 27.30 13.49 42.79
C THR A 15 25.94 12.81 42.99
N GLY A 16 24.84 13.57 43.04
CA GLY A 16 23.49 13.05 43.31
C GLY A 16 22.62 12.75 42.08
N VAL A 17 23.08 13.09 40.87
CA VAL A 17 22.29 12.91 39.62
C VAL A 17 22.91 11.96 38.61
N THR A 18 23.97 11.22 38.97
CA THR A 18 24.49 10.11 38.16
C THR A 18 24.06 8.79 38.79
N SER A 19 22.76 8.50 38.75
CA SER A 19 22.26 7.14 38.87
C SER A 19 22.22 6.51 37.48
N CYS A 20 23.40 6.28 36.89
CA CYS A 20 23.59 5.12 36.05
C CYS A 20 24.11 4.06 37.01
N SER A 21 23.23 3.19 37.52
CA SER A 21 23.70 1.97 38.16
C SER A 21 24.54 1.23 37.13
N ASN A 22 25.73 0.78 37.55
CA ASN A 22 26.49 -0.22 36.82
C ASN A 22 25.72 -1.54 36.89
N ASP A 23 24.63 -1.67 36.12
CA ASP A 23 23.92 -2.94 35.89
C ASP A 23 24.55 -3.72 34.70
N ASP A 24 25.86 -3.60 34.52
CA ASP A 24 26.63 -4.36 33.52
C ASP A 24 26.81 -5.85 33.91
N ASP A 25 26.29 -6.27 35.07
CA ASP A 25 26.21 -7.67 35.52
C ASP A 25 24.77 -8.24 35.46
N ALA A 26 23.85 -7.55 34.79
CA ALA A 26 22.59 -8.16 34.41
C ALA A 26 22.89 -9.24 33.35
N ALA A 27 22.89 -10.51 33.79
CA ALA A 27 22.73 -11.66 32.90
C ALA A 27 21.73 -11.28 31.81
N PRO A 28 21.99 -11.59 30.51
CA PRO A 28 21.13 -11.11 29.42
C PRO A 28 19.70 -11.41 29.84
N MET A 29 18.93 -10.37 30.14
CA MET A 29 17.53 -10.54 30.44
C MET A 29 16.99 -11.11 29.14
N ASN A 30 16.78 -12.43 29.17
CA ASN A 30 16.00 -13.12 28.19
C ASN A 30 14.58 -12.64 28.46
N GLU A 31 14.33 -11.38 28.09
CA GLU A 31 13.00 -10.83 27.88
C GLU A 31 12.43 -11.69 26.76
N THR A 32 11.96 -12.88 27.13
CA THR A 32 11.16 -13.72 26.24
C THR A 32 9.98 -12.84 25.91
N VAL A 33 9.95 -12.31 24.68
CA VAL A 33 8.84 -11.50 24.19
C VAL A 33 7.58 -12.32 24.45
N ASP A 34 6.77 -11.87 25.41
CA ASP A 34 5.58 -12.59 25.83
C ASP A 34 4.49 -12.31 24.81
N PHE A 35 4.23 -13.29 23.93
CA PHE A 35 3.12 -13.27 22.98
C PHE A 35 1.83 -13.82 23.60
N SER A 36 1.74 -13.93 24.93
CA SER A 36 0.47 -14.30 25.57
C SER A 36 -0.53 -13.14 25.47
N GLY A 37 -1.74 -13.45 25.02
CA GLY A 37 -2.79 -12.45 24.81
C GLY A 37 -3.91 -12.97 23.92
N THR A 38 -5.00 -12.21 23.84
CA THR A 38 -6.02 -12.39 22.82
C THR A 38 -5.68 -11.49 21.65
N PHE A 39 -5.18 -12.08 20.56
CA PHE A 39 -4.97 -11.35 19.32
C PHE A 39 -6.32 -11.22 18.60
N VAL A 40 -6.65 -9.99 18.21
CA VAL A 40 -7.73 -9.71 17.27
C VAL A 40 -7.08 -9.30 15.96
N GLN A 41 -7.63 -9.77 14.84
CA GLN A 41 -7.17 -9.33 13.54
C GLN A 41 -7.57 -7.87 13.37
N GLU A 42 -6.58 -6.99 13.27
CA GLU A 42 -6.79 -5.60 12.90
C GLU A 42 -7.07 -5.49 11.39
N ASP A 43 -7.66 -4.37 11.00
CA ASP A 43 -7.95 -4.04 9.61
C ASP A 43 -6.67 -4.18 8.76
N GLN A 44 -6.70 -5.12 7.80
CA GLN A 44 -5.67 -5.23 6.78
C GLN A 44 -6.11 -4.45 5.53
N MET A 45 -5.41 -3.35 5.27
CA MET A 45 -5.51 -2.62 4.00
C MET A 45 -4.15 -2.60 3.32
N GLY A 46 -3.81 -3.70 2.64
CA GLY A 46 -2.61 -3.81 1.80
C GLY A 46 -2.75 -2.99 0.51
N ARG A 47 -3.95 -2.96 -0.10
CA ARG A 47 -4.26 -2.27 -1.36
C ARG A 47 -5.63 -1.60 -1.30
N ALA A 48 -5.68 -0.46 -0.61
CA ALA A 48 -6.88 0.34 -0.39
C ALA A 48 -7.73 0.62 -1.65
N GLY A 49 -7.09 0.89 -2.79
CA GLY A 49 -7.77 1.18 -4.05
C GLY A 49 -8.57 -0.02 -4.58
N ILE A 50 -8.03 -1.23 -4.46
CA ILE A 50 -8.68 -2.46 -4.94
C ILE A 50 -9.96 -2.74 -4.18
N ASN A 51 -9.90 -2.71 -2.83
CA ASN A 51 -11.09 -2.88 -2.00
C ASN A 51 -12.13 -1.77 -2.26
N THR A 52 -11.67 -0.55 -2.55
CA THR A 52 -12.56 0.57 -2.84
C THR A 52 -13.38 0.37 -4.11
N VAL A 53 -12.77 -0.17 -5.17
CA VAL A 53 -13.37 -0.33 -6.50
C VAL A 53 -14.14 -1.65 -6.65
N LEU A 54 -13.60 -2.77 -6.15
CA LEU A 54 -14.11 -4.11 -6.45
C LEU A 54 -15.09 -4.68 -5.41
N SER A 55 -15.12 -4.16 -4.19
CA SER A 55 -16.03 -4.68 -3.15
C SER A 55 -17.46 -4.12 -3.22
N GLY A 56 -17.69 -3.03 -3.96
CA GLY A 56 -19.03 -2.53 -4.33
C GLY A 56 -19.94 -2.02 -3.20
N SER A 57 -19.75 -2.43 -1.95
CA SER A 57 -20.58 -2.04 -0.79
C SER A 57 -19.74 -1.89 0.48
N ALA A 58 -20.23 -1.10 1.44
CA ALA A 58 -19.54 -0.89 2.71
C ALA A 58 -19.39 -2.19 3.53
N SER A 59 -20.37 -3.11 3.47
CA SER A 59 -20.29 -4.39 4.19
C SER A 59 -19.14 -5.24 3.65
N ILE A 60 -19.10 -5.46 2.33
CA ILE A 60 -18.06 -6.28 1.70
C ILE A 60 -16.67 -5.66 1.93
N LYS A 61 -16.57 -4.32 1.92
CA LYS A 61 -15.33 -3.62 2.25
C LYS A 61 -14.82 -3.93 3.65
N ASN A 62 -15.71 -3.88 4.64
CA ASN A 62 -15.37 -4.19 6.02
C ASN A 62 -15.01 -5.67 6.18
N ASP A 63 -15.77 -6.57 5.54
CA ASP A 63 -15.51 -8.00 5.58
C ASP A 63 -14.14 -8.33 4.96
N PHE A 64 -13.78 -7.68 3.85
CA PHE A 64 -12.48 -7.82 3.18
C PHE A 64 -11.32 -7.44 4.11
N ASN A 65 -11.47 -6.31 4.82
CA ASN A 65 -10.49 -5.79 5.76
C ASN A 65 -10.22 -6.71 6.96
N THR A 66 -11.11 -7.66 7.26
CA THR A 66 -10.98 -8.57 8.41
C THR A 66 -10.98 -10.05 8.03
N THR A 67 -10.86 -10.39 6.74
CA THR A 67 -10.85 -11.79 6.29
C THR A 67 -9.44 -12.34 6.23
N ILE A 68 -9.17 -13.47 6.86
CA ILE A 68 -7.83 -14.07 6.88
C ILE A 68 -7.27 -14.21 5.44
N PRO A 69 -6.02 -13.79 5.16
CA PRO A 69 -5.44 -13.80 3.81
C PRO A 69 -5.60 -15.12 3.03
N SER A 70 -5.54 -16.26 3.72
CA SER A 70 -5.73 -17.60 3.12
C SER A 70 -7.16 -17.88 2.64
N GLU A 71 -8.15 -17.13 3.12
CA GLU A 71 -9.58 -17.30 2.82
C GLU A 71 -10.10 -16.22 1.85
N MET A 72 -9.28 -15.20 1.55
CA MET A 72 -9.71 -14.05 0.76
C MET A 72 -10.03 -14.40 -0.70
N THR A 73 -9.18 -15.21 -1.36
CA THR A 73 -9.42 -15.58 -2.77
C THR A 73 -10.76 -16.28 -2.94
N GLU A 74 -11.04 -17.28 -2.09
CA GLU A 74 -12.28 -18.06 -2.17
C GLU A 74 -13.51 -17.17 -1.94
N THR A 75 -13.42 -16.22 -1.00
CA THR A 75 -14.53 -15.35 -0.61
C THR A 75 -14.78 -14.22 -1.61
N PHE A 76 -13.72 -13.56 -2.08
CA PHE A 76 -13.85 -12.28 -2.81
C PHE A 76 -13.60 -12.37 -4.30
N GLN A 77 -12.90 -13.39 -4.81
CA GLN A 77 -12.66 -13.50 -6.25
C GLN A 77 -13.96 -13.50 -7.08
N PRO A 78 -15.03 -14.23 -6.69
CA PRO A 78 -16.29 -14.18 -7.43
C PRO A 78 -16.94 -12.79 -7.39
N LEU A 79 -16.92 -12.14 -6.23
CA LEU A 79 -17.48 -10.79 -6.05
C LEU A 79 -16.72 -9.75 -6.88
N PHE A 80 -15.40 -9.86 -6.93
CA PHE A 80 -14.53 -8.97 -7.70
C PHE A 80 -14.72 -9.18 -9.19
N LEU A 81 -14.93 -10.44 -9.63
CA LEU A 81 -15.26 -10.74 -11.02
C LEU A 81 -16.61 -10.12 -11.42
N ASP A 82 -17.65 -10.34 -10.63
CA ASP A 82 -18.98 -9.78 -10.89
C ASP A 82 -18.92 -8.25 -10.95
N GLN A 83 -18.21 -7.62 -10.03
CA GLN A 83 -18.03 -6.17 -10.00
C GLN A 83 -17.21 -5.66 -11.21
N ALA A 84 -16.11 -6.34 -11.56
CA ALA A 84 -15.29 -5.96 -12.72
C ALA A 84 -16.09 -6.02 -14.02
N VAL A 85 -16.88 -7.09 -14.21
CA VAL A 85 -17.78 -7.23 -15.37
C VAL A 85 -18.86 -6.16 -15.36
N ALA A 86 -19.50 -5.92 -14.21
CA ALA A 86 -20.55 -4.90 -14.07
C ALA A 86 -20.03 -3.48 -14.38
N LEU A 87 -18.80 -3.15 -13.95
CA LEU A 87 -18.17 -1.87 -14.25
C LEU A 87 -17.93 -1.69 -15.75
N HIS A 88 -17.44 -2.73 -16.44
CA HIS A 88 -17.27 -2.67 -17.90
C HIS A 88 -18.62 -2.52 -18.61
N ALA A 89 -19.62 -3.30 -18.20
CA ALA A 89 -20.96 -3.25 -18.76
C ALA A 89 -21.61 -1.86 -18.59
N ALA A 90 -21.34 -1.16 -17.48
CA ALA A 90 -21.82 0.21 -17.25
C ALA A 90 -21.29 1.22 -18.29
N PHE A 91 -20.14 0.94 -18.90
CA PHE A 91 -19.56 1.72 -20.00
C PHE A 91 -19.80 1.07 -21.38
N GLY A 92 -20.76 0.15 -21.48
CA GLY A 92 -21.13 -0.49 -22.75
C GLY A 92 -20.05 -1.41 -23.31
N ALA A 93 -19.21 -1.97 -22.45
CA ALA A 93 -18.04 -2.75 -22.80
C ALA A 93 -18.05 -4.12 -22.13
N GLU A 94 -17.49 -5.12 -22.83
CA GLU A 94 -17.06 -6.37 -22.21
C GLU A 94 -15.61 -6.24 -21.72
N TYR A 95 -15.25 -6.98 -20.67
CA TYR A 95 -13.86 -7.06 -20.22
C TYR A 95 -13.00 -7.70 -21.32
N GLU A 96 -11.85 -7.10 -21.62
CA GLU A 96 -10.82 -7.70 -22.48
C GLU A 96 -9.54 -7.90 -21.68
N THR A 97 -8.66 -8.81 -22.13
CA THR A 97 -7.38 -9.04 -21.45
C THR A 97 -6.60 -7.74 -21.31
N ASN A 98 -6.04 -7.49 -20.14
CA ASN A 98 -5.27 -6.28 -19.89
C ASN A 98 -3.88 -6.32 -20.56
N ILE A 99 -3.05 -5.29 -20.31
CA ILE A 99 -1.67 -5.19 -20.81
C ILE A 99 -0.77 -6.37 -20.43
N LEU A 100 -1.17 -7.19 -19.46
CA LEU A 100 -0.47 -8.38 -19.02
C LEU A 100 -1.02 -9.67 -19.65
N GLY A 101 -2.03 -9.56 -20.52
CA GLY A 101 -2.74 -10.70 -21.09
C GLY A 101 -3.67 -11.41 -20.11
N LEU A 102 -4.00 -10.80 -18.97
CA LEU A 102 -4.84 -11.43 -17.95
C LEU A 102 -6.31 -11.18 -18.25
N ASP A 103 -7.09 -12.27 -18.31
CA ASP A 103 -8.55 -12.19 -18.31
C ASP A 103 -9.10 -11.74 -16.95
N ALA A 104 -10.38 -11.41 -16.90
CA ALA A 104 -11.02 -10.87 -15.69
C ALA A 104 -10.86 -11.84 -14.51
N THR A 105 -11.07 -13.14 -14.75
CA THR A 105 -10.97 -14.18 -13.73
C THR A 105 -9.56 -14.25 -13.14
N THR A 106 -8.54 -14.24 -14.00
CA THR A 106 -7.14 -14.33 -13.56
C THR A 106 -6.71 -13.06 -12.83
N LEU A 107 -7.07 -11.88 -13.35
CA LEU A 107 -6.80 -10.61 -12.69
C LEU A 107 -7.47 -10.57 -11.31
N THR A 108 -8.75 -10.89 -11.21
CA THR A 108 -9.48 -10.81 -9.92
C THR A 108 -9.00 -11.86 -8.93
N THR A 109 -8.49 -13.00 -9.40
CA THR A 109 -7.83 -13.99 -8.54
C THR A 109 -6.57 -13.42 -7.88
N ILE A 110 -5.75 -12.68 -8.65
CA ILE A 110 -4.55 -12.01 -8.12
C ILE A 110 -4.98 -10.89 -7.15
N LEU A 111 -5.96 -10.09 -7.53
CA LEU A 111 -6.39 -8.92 -6.76
C LEU A 111 -7.15 -9.27 -5.47
N ALA A 112 -7.82 -10.43 -5.40
CA ALA A 112 -8.57 -10.88 -4.24
C ALA A 112 -7.70 -11.14 -3.00
N THR A 113 -6.40 -11.40 -3.17
CA THR A 113 -5.48 -11.59 -2.03
C THR A 113 -4.81 -10.28 -1.65
N ASP A 114 -5.22 -9.64 -0.55
CA ASP A 114 -4.69 -8.33 -0.16
C ASP A 114 -3.29 -8.39 0.50
N VAL A 115 -2.34 -8.95 -0.23
CA VAL A 115 -0.94 -9.05 0.18
C VAL A 115 -0.06 -8.26 -0.78
N LEU A 116 0.67 -7.29 -0.25
CA LEU A 116 1.81 -6.72 -0.97
C LEU A 116 2.90 -7.79 -1.01
N GLN A 117 3.17 -8.34 -2.20
CA GLN A 117 4.27 -9.27 -2.34
C GLN A 117 5.58 -8.52 -2.14
N VAL A 118 6.59 -9.23 -1.64
CA VAL A 118 7.94 -8.70 -1.52
C VAL A 118 8.85 -9.57 -2.39
N ALA A 119 9.63 -8.92 -3.26
CA ALA A 119 10.71 -9.56 -3.99
C ALA A 119 12.05 -9.29 -3.28
N PRO A 120 12.55 -10.22 -2.44
CA PRO A 120 13.81 -10.02 -1.71
C PRO A 120 15.03 -10.01 -2.64
N ASP A 121 15.00 -10.82 -3.70
CA ASP A 121 16.12 -11.03 -4.63
C ASP A 121 15.81 -10.55 -6.07
N ALA A 122 14.67 -9.89 -6.27
CA ALA A 122 14.24 -9.37 -7.56
C ALA A 122 13.76 -7.90 -7.42
N PRO A 123 13.61 -7.15 -8.52
CA PRO A 123 13.13 -5.77 -8.45
C PRO A 123 11.79 -5.69 -7.71
N THR A 124 11.74 -4.85 -6.68
CA THR A 124 10.50 -4.49 -5.98
C THR A 124 9.83 -3.38 -6.79
N THR A 125 8.69 -3.66 -7.41
CA THR A 125 7.93 -2.66 -8.17
C THR A 125 6.47 -3.09 -8.26
N TYR A 126 5.59 -2.10 -8.33
CA TYR A 126 4.18 -2.33 -8.59
C TYR A 126 3.99 -2.74 -10.06
N PHE A 127 4.66 -2.04 -10.97
CA PHE A 127 4.76 -2.37 -12.40
C PHE A 127 5.87 -1.55 -13.07
N ASP A 128 6.77 -2.21 -13.80
CA ASP A 128 7.82 -1.55 -14.61
C ASP A 128 7.82 -1.97 -16.10
N GLY A 129 6.76 -2.64 -16.54
CA GLY A 129 6.66 -3.25 -17.87
C GLY A 129 7.21 -4.67 -17.97
N THR A 130 7.97 -5.16 -16.98
CA THR A 130 8.52 -6.52 -16.93
C THR A 130 8.13 -7.25 -15.65
N ASN A 131 8.34 -6.62 -14.49
CA ASN A 131 7.99 -7.10 -13.16
C ASN A 131 6.64 -6.52 -12.75
N ILE A 132 5.82 -7.34 -12.10
CA ILE A 132 4.41 -7.04 -11.82
C ILE A 132 4.11 -7.42 -10.38
N LEU A 133 3.58 -6.47 -9.61
CA LEU A 133 3.08 -6.68 -8.25
C LEU A 133 4.09 -7.35 -7.31
N THR A 134 5.39 -7.10 -7.51
CA THR A 134 6.49 -7.62 -6.66
C THR A 134 6.78 -6.72 -5.45
N GLY A 135 5.84 -5.83 -5.14
CA GLY A 135 5.88 -4.84 -4.08
C GLY A 135 5.55 -3.47 -4.63
N ARG A 136 6.23 -2.42 -4.16
CA ARG A 136 6.17 -1.08 -4.73
C ARG A 136 7.42 -0.28 -4.38
N ASN A 137 7.90 0.53 -5.32
CA ASN A 137 8.78 1.64 -5.01
C ASN A 137 7.98 2.82 -4.49
N LEU A 138 8.67 3.76 -3.85
CA LEU A 138 8.06 5.00 -3.36
C LEU A 138 7.56 5.90 -4.50
N THR A 139 8.16 5.77 -5.69
CA THR A 139 7.81 6.55 -6.89
C THR A 139 6.79 5.84 -7.78
N ASP A 140 6.33 4.63 -7.42
CA ASP A 140 5.37 3.89 -8.24
C ASP A 140 3.99 4.53 -8.12
N ASP A 141 3.40 4.86 -9.28
CA ASP A 141 2.02 5.31 -9.40
C ASP A 141 1.06 4.12 -9.32
N VAL A 142 0.79 3.68 -8.09
CA VAL A 142 0.01 2.47 -7.84
C VAL A 142 -1.44 2.60 -8.30
N ILE A 143 -1.99 3.82 -8.33
CA ILE A 143 -3.40 4.03 -8.69
C ILE A 143 -3.54 3.98 -10.20
N ASP A 144 -2.75 4.75 -10.95
CA ASP A 144 -2.81 4.72 -12.42
C ASP A 144 -2.53 3.32 -12.96
N VAL A 145 -1.51 2.63 -12.44
CA VAL A 145 -1.24 1.24 -12.84
C VAL A 145 -2.43 0.32 -12.52
N SER A 146 -3.05 0.43 -11.35
CA SER A 146 -4.23 -0.39 -11.01
C SER A 146 -5.39 -0.14 -11.96
N LEU A 147 -5.62 1.13 -12.30
CA LEU A 147 -6.68 1.57 -13.21
C LEU A 147 -6.40 1.11 -14.65
N ILE A 148 -5.15 1.20 -15.12
CA ILE A 148 -4.72 0.65 -16.41
C ILE A 148 -4.93 -0.86 -16.46
N LEU A 149 -4.57 -1.59 -15.40
CA LEU A 149 -4.75 -3.04 -15.35
C LEU A 149 -6.22 -3.46 -15.37
N LEU A 150 -7.12 -2.63 -14.82
CA LEU A 150 -8.55 -2.92 -14.73
C LEU A 150 -9.32 -2.44 -15.97
N PHE A 151 -8.99 -1.26 -16.52
CA PHE A 151 -9.77 -0.57 -17.56
C PHE A 151 -9.00 -0.29 -18.84
N GLY A 152 -7.67 -0.37 -18.83
CA GLY A 152 -6.83 0.00 -19.97
C GLY A 152 -6.88 -0.98 -21.14
N GLY A 153 -7.41 -2.19 -20.93
CA GLY A 153 -7.50 -3.20 -21.99
C GLY A 153 -6.13 -3.66 -22.48
N GLN A 154 -6.06 -4.17 -23.71
CA GLN A 154 -4.83 -4.79 -24.24
C GLN A 154 -3.68 -3.79 -24.44
N ASN A 155 -4.01 -2.53 -24.75
CA ASN A 155 -3.05 -1.47 -25.05
C ASN A 155 -2.81 -0.53 -23.85
N GLY A 156 -3.57 -0.68 -22.78
CA GLY A 156 -3.46 0.15 -21.57
C GLY A 156 -4.18 1.48 -21.64
N ASP A 157 -4.81 1.81 -22.76
CA ASP A 157 -5.42 3.11 -23.01
C ASP A 157 -6.92 3.06 -23.33
N ARG A 158 -7.59 1.91 -23.32
CA ARG A 158 -8.98 1.74 -23.82
C ARG A 158 -9.99 2.81 -23.36
N PHE A 159 -9.91 3.26 -22.12
CA PHE A 159 -10.74 4.32 -21.55
C PHE A 159 -9.88 5.49 -21.09
N ASN A 160 -9.25 6.18 -22.04
CA ASN A 160 -8.32 7.28 -21.78
C ASN A 160 -8.76 8.59 -22.47
N GLY A 161 -10.06 8.81 -22.62
CA GLY A 161 -10.56 10.07 -23.18
C GLY A 161 -10.34 10.22 -24.69
N GLN A 162 -10.28 9.12 -25.45
CA GLN A 162 -10.12 9.20 -26.90
C GLN A 162 -11.27 9.97 -27.56
N ASP A 163 -10.90 10.88 -28.46
CA ASP A 163 -11.78 11.46 -29.48
C ASP A 163 -11.82 10.49 -30.67
N THR A 164 -12.95 9.82 -30.82
CA THR A 164 -13.19 8.82 -31.87
C THR A 164 -13.73 9.44 -33.15
N ASN A 165 -14.20 10.69 -33.10
CA ASN A 165 -14.92 11.34 -34.19
C ASN A 165 -14.12 12.51 -34.83
N GLY A 166 -13.06 12.98 -34.17
CA GLY A 166 -12.13 14.01 -34.63
C GLY A 166 -12.62 15.45 -34.42
N ASP A 167 -13.62 15.69 -33.56
CA ASP A 167 -14.16 17.02 -33.28
C ASP A 167 -13.39 17.80 -32.20
N GLY A 168 -12.41 17.17 -31.57
CA GLY A 168 -11.59 17.75 -30.51
C GLY A 168 -12.16 17.57 -29.09
N GLU A 169 -13.29 16.88 -28.94
CA GLU A 169 -13.89 16.54 -27.65
C GLU A 169 -13.73 15.04 -27.34
N PRO A 170 -13.40 14.65 -26.09
CA PRO A 170 -13.35 13.24 -25.70
C PRO A 170 -14.71 12.54 -25.83
N ASP A 171 -14.76 11.44 -26.60
CA ASP A 171 -15.96 10.59 -26.71
C ASP A 171 -16.00 9.49 -25.62
N LEU A 172 -14.83 9.02 -25.19
CA LEU A 172 -14.69 7.96 -24.18
C LEU A 172 -14.41 8.54 -22.79
N PRO A 173 -14.80 7.82 -21.71
CA PRO A 173 -14.44 8.22 -20.35
C PRO A 173 -12.93 8.08 -20.11
N VAL A 174 -12.43 8.79 -19.09
CA VAL A 174 -11.07 8.62 -18.56
C VAL A 174 -11.17 7.77 -17.29
N LEU A 175 -10.77 6.50 -17.39
CA LEU A 175 -10.83 5.51 -16.31
C LEU A 175 -9.46 4.88 -16.00
N VAL A 176 -8.41 5.25 -16.72
CA VAL A 176 -7.05 4.70 -16.58
C VAL A 176 -6.12 5.58 -15.75
N THR A 177 -6.60 6.72 -15.24
CA THR A 177 -5.82 7.62 -14.38
C THR A 177 -6.71 8.26 -13.31
N ASP A 178 -6.13 8.55 -12.14
CA ASP A 178 -6.77 9.36 -11.11
C ASP A 178 -6.52 10.87 -11.26
N GLY A 179 -5.71 11.26 -12.26
CA GLY A 179 -5.34 12.64 -12.54
C GLY A 179 -4.31 13.23 -11.59
N VAL A 180 -3.70 12.42 -10.72
CA VAL A 180 -2.62 12.82 -9.81
C VAL A 180 -1.31 12.26 -10.35
N SER A 181 -0.44 13.15 -10.82
CA SER A 181 0.85 12.73 -11.36
C SER A 181 1.80 12.31 -10.25
N ASN A 182 2.52 11.20 -10.45
CA ASN A 182 3.73 10.86 -9.69
C ASN A 182 4.98 11.68 -10.11
N ALA A 183 4.84 12.61 -11.05
CA ALA A 183 5.96 13.41 -11.52
C ALA A 183 6.35 14.46 -10.49
N GLY A 184 7.62 14.44 -10.10
CA GLY A 184 8.16 15.36 -9.09
C GLY A 184 8.33 14.72 -7.72
N GLU A 185 7.82 13.50 -7.52
CA GLU A 185 8.05 12.75 -6.29
C GLU A 185 9.54 12.40 -6.15
N THR A 186 10.17 12.94 -5.11
CA THR A 186 11.60 12.83 -4.79
C THR A 186 11.81 12.41 -3.34
N PRO A 187 11.38 11.20 -2.96
CA PRO A 187 11.59 10.69 -1.61
C PRO A 187 13.09 10.66 -1.27
N MET A 188 13.44 11.09 -0.05
CA MET A 188 14.83 11.04 0.43
C MET A 188 15.38 9.62 0.36
N ALA A 189 16.67 9.44 0.05
CA ALA A 189 17.31 8.11 0.02
C ALA A 189 17.57 7.47 1.41
N ILE A 190 17.15 8.13 2.50
CA ILE A 190 17.35 7.67 3.87
C ILE A 190 16.01 7.62 4.61
N PHE A 191 15.83 6.60 5.43
CA PHE A 191 14.67 6.47 6.31
C PHE A 191 14.48 7.76 7.14
N PRO A 192 13.25 8.31 7.26
CA PRO A 192 11.95 7.72 6.90
C PRO A 192 11.49 7.90 5.43
N TYR A 193 12.39 8.25 4.50
CA TYR A 193 12.10 8.44 3.07
C TYR A 193 11.02 9.49 2.77
N LEU A 194 10.86 10.47 3.65
CA LEU A 194 9.91 11.57 3.49
C LEU A 194 10.35 12.50 2.37
N GLU A 195 9.37 13.07 1.68
CA GLU A 195 9.56 14.16 0.74
C GLU A 195 9.25 15.51 1.38
N VAL A 196 9.86 16.59 0.85
CA VAL A 196 9.51 17.96 1.23
C VAL A 196 8.11 18.26 0.70
N PRO A 197 7.19 18.82 1.50
CA PRO A 197 5.85 19.14 1.03
C PRO A 197 5.87 19.93 -0.28
N HIS A 198 5.06 19.48 -1.25
CA HIS A 198 4.85 20.18 -2.51
C HIS A 198 4.17 21.53 -2.20
N ASN A 199 4.69 22.63 -2.77
CA ASN A 199 4.16 23.99 -2.59
C ASN A 199 3.07 24.33 -3.60
#